data_AF-A0A484V7B3-F1
#
_entry.id   AF-A0A484V7B3-F1
#
_cell.length_a   1.000
_cell.length_b   1.000
_cell.length_c   1.000
_cell.angle_alpha   90.00
_cell.angle_beta   90.00
_cell.angle_gamma   90.00
#
_symmetry.space_group_name_H-M   'P 1'
#
loop_
_entity.id
_entity.type
_entity.pdbx_description
1 polymer ?
#
loop_
_entity_poly.entity_id
_entity_poly.type
_entity_poly.pdbx_seq_one_letter_code
_entity_poly.pdbx_strand_id
1 'polypeptide(L)'
;MSLHHDDVLALTAALLPLQKFQTILADRYPFILIDEYQDTNTEIMAAIKANLLGRAGGPQIGLFGDHWQRIYDDTCGHVTDEALIEIGKKANFRSATAIVNVLNTIRTELPQAVKDEAFVGSAMAFHTNAWIGVRRPGTGGGHWNDDLPAETAHQFLEAFIAKLKGDGWDFAPDKTKVLMLTHNVLAAEQGYAALAKVFAYTDHFIKKEDDYIAFFADKLEPACDAYARRRYGEMFDLLGNTAPKFTSHADKLRWSNAMNELVALRQTGTVADVVKHIANGGYISLPEAIARREHDADHFEVAAGEELPDRVAITRSLRAIPYREVIALDQFIDGHTPFATKHSVKGDEFENVLVVVGRGWNKYNFDQYLEWAGSGNVPADKQDAYERNRNLFYVACSRPTTRLALLFTQKLSQGSIQTLQSWFGVEAVQGFNL
;
A
#
# COMPACT_ATOMS: atom_id res chain seq x y z
N MET A 1 -1.44 20.18 26.48
CA MET A 1 -0.48 20.26 25.36
C MET A 1 -0.14 18.82 25.02
N SER A 2 -0.68 18.29 23.93
CA SER A 2 -0.34 16.96 23.42
C SER A 2 0.83 17.09 22.47
N LEU A 3 1.84 16.23 22.61
CA LEU A 3 2.90 16.09 21.61
C LEU A 3 2.38 15.18 20.50
N HIS A 4 2.49 15.63 19.26
CA HIS A 4 2.27 14.79 18.09
C HIS A 4 3.52 13.96 17.77
N HIS A 5 3.38 12.97 16.91
CA HIS A 5 4.49 12.08 16.53
C HIS A 5 5.70 12.88 15.98
N ASP A 6 5.44 13.83 15.08
CA ASP A 6 6.48 14.63 14.44
C ASP A 6 7.22 15.53 15.44
N ASP A 7 6.53 16.01 16.48
CA ASP A 7 7.16 16.78 17.55
C ASP A 7 8.21 15.93 18.29
N VAL A 8 7.95 14.65 18.51
CA VAL A 8 8.89 13.74 19.19
C VAL A 8 10.15 13.56 18.35
N LEU A 9 10.02 13.41 17.03
CA LEU A 9 11.15 13.25 16.12
C LEU A 9 12.01 14.52 16.10
N ALA A 10 11.38 15.68 15.92
CA ALA A 10 12.05 16.98 15.89
C ALA A 10 12.75 17.29 17.22
N LEU A 11 12.08 17.04 18.36
CA LEU A 11 12.68 17.22 19.69
C LEU A 11 13.88 16.29 19.89
N THR A 12 13.78 15.03 19.45
CA THR A 12 14.90 14.08 19.55
C THR A 12 16.11 14.56 18.76
N ALA A 13 15.90 15.01 17.50
CA ALA A 13 16.96 15.59 16.68
C ALA A 13 17.59 16.83 17.33
N ALA A 14 16.78 17.69 17.96
CA ALA A 14 17.25 18.89 18.65
C ALA A 14 18.02 18.60 19.97
N LEU A 15 17.74 17.47 20.62
CA LEU A 15 18.42 17.06 21.86
C LEU A 15 19.78 16.39 21.59
N LEU A 16 19.93 15.70 20.45
CA LEU A 16 21.14 14.96 20.10
C LEU A 16 22.43 15.79 20.11
N PRO A 17 22.45 17.09 19.73
CA PRO A 17 23.62 17.96 19.87
C PRO A 17 24.03 18.28 21.32
N LEU A 18 23.14 18.07 22.31
CA LEU A 18 23.43 18.43 23.69
C LEU A 18 24.35 17.41 24.34
N GLN A 19 25.55 17.84 24.74
CA GLN A 19 26.57 16.95 25.33
C GLN A 19 26.05 16.15 26.52
N LYS A 20 25.23 16.77 27.39
CA LYS A 20 24.60 16.09 28.54
C LYS A 20 23.66 14.97 28.08
N PHE A 21 22.87 15.20 27.04
CA PHE A 21 21.97 14.20 26.49
C PHE A 21 22.76 13.02 25.91
N GLN A 22 23.80 13.32 25.13
CA GLN A 22 24.67 12.29 24.56
C GLN A 22 25.36 11.44 25.64
N THR A 23 25.84 12.04 26.73
CA THR A 23 26.44 11.29 27.87
C THR A 23 25.40 10.38 28.52
N ILE A 24 24.21 10.89 28.82
CA ILE A 24 23.12 10.08 29.40
C ILE A 24 22.74 8.92 28.48
N LEU A 25 22.69 9.18 27.16
CA LEU A 25 22.38 8.17 26.15
C LEU A 25 23.44 7.07 26.15
N ALA A 26 24.72 7.42 26.12
CA ALA A 26 25.84 6.48 26.13
C ALA A 26 25.91 5.65 27.42
N ASP A 27 25.70 6.28 28.58
CA ASP A 27 25.73 5.61 29.89
C ASP A 27 24.60 4.59 30.04
N ARG A 28 23.42 4.90 29.49
CA ARG A 28 22.24 4.03 29.60
C ARG A 28 22.18 2.97 28.50
N TYR A 29 22.60 3.33 27.29
CA TYR A 29 22.51 2.50 26.09
C TYR A 29 23.88 2.47 25.40
N PRO A 30 24.83 1.67 25.92
CA PRO A 30 26.17 1.56 25.33
C PRO A 30 26.14 0.96 23.91
N PHE A 31 25.05 0.29 23.54
CA PHE A 31 24.79 -0.22 22.20
C PHE A 31 23.44 0.29 21.72
N ILE A 32 23.41 0.85 20.50
CA ILE A 32 22.18 1.28 19.83
C ILE A 32 22.12 0.57 18.47
N LEU A 33 21.15 -0.32 18.31
CA LEU A 33 20.94 -1.08 17.09
C LEU A 33 19.65 -0.57 16.44
N ILE A 34 19.77 -0.09 15.20
CA ILE A 34 18.65 0.48 14.44
C ILE A 34 18.35 -0.49 13.31
N ASP A 35 17.21 -1.17 13.39
CA ASP A 35 16.69 -2.00 12.30
C ASP A 35 15.90 -1.16 11.31
N GLU A 36 15.78 -1.63 10.07
CA GLU A 36 15.23 -0.90 8.93
C GLU A 36 15.78 0.54 8.81
N TYR A 37 17.09 0.71 9.05
CA TYR A 37 17.71 2.05 9.20
C TYR A 37 17.41 2.99 8.04
N GLN A 38 17.29 2.47 6.81
CA GLN A 38 17.03 3.25 5.60
C GLN A 38 15.68 3.98 5.61
N ASP A 39 14.78 3.55 6.49
CA ASP A 39 13.47 4.18 6.72
C ASP A 39 13.49 5.18 7.89
N THR A 40 14.63 5.38 8.54
CA THR A 40 14.76 6.41 9.59
C THR A 40 14.55 7.79 8.98
N ASN A 41 13.81 8.65 9.67
CA ASN A 41 13.64 10.06 9.28
C ASN A 41 15.01 10.73 9.02
N THR A 42 15.08 11.52 7.95
CA THR A 42 16.34 12.13 7.49
C THR A 42 16.99 13.03 8.54
N GLU A 43 16.19 13.82 9.27
CA GLU A 43 16.70 14.74 10.30
C GLU A 43 17.27 13.98 11.50
N ILE A 44 16.58 12.92 11.94
CA ILE A 44 17.06 12.05 13.01
C ILE A 44 18.38 11.39 12.62
N MET A 45 18.44 10.79 11.43
CA MET A 45 19.67 10.11 11.01
C MET A 45 20.83 11.09 10.84
N ALA A 46 20.57 12.29 10.32
CA ALA A 46 21.57 13.35 10.26
C ALA A 46 22.09 13.74 11.65
N ALA A 47 21.18 13.86 12.63
CA ALA A 47 21.56 14.15 14.01
C ALA A 47 22.34 12.99 14.66
N ILE A 48 21.97 11.73 14.41
CA ILE A 48 22.72 10.54 14.88
C ILE A 48 24.14 10.55 14.29
N LYS A 49 24.24 10.76 12.97
CA LYS A 49 25.52 10.82 12.25
C LYS A 49 26.43 11.90 12.83
N ALA A 50 25.90 13.10 13.01
CA ALA A 50 26.69 14.24 13.49
C ALA A 50 27.13 14.12 14.96
N ASN A 51 26.40 13.39 15.79
CA ASN A 51 26.56 13.48 17.26
C ASN A 51 26.94 12.17 17.95
N LEU A 52 26.67 11.02 17.35
CA LEU A 52 26.86 9.71 18.00
C LEU A 52 27.86 8.81 17.26
N LEU A 53 27.86 8.81 15.92
CA LEU A 53 28.78 7.95 15.15
C LEU A 53 30.24 8.33 15.40
N GLY A 54 31.08 7.32 15.66
CA GLY A 54 32.53 7.50 15.85
C GLY A 54 32.94 8.30 17.09
N ARG A 55 31.99 8.66 17.97
CA ARG A 55 32.27 9.52 19.12
C ARG A 55 33.01 8.77 20.22
N ALA A 56 34.13 9.34 20.69
CA ALA A 56 34.85 8.82 21.84
C ALA A 56 33.96 8.85 23.10
N GLY A 57 33.79 7.69 23.76
CA GLY A 57 32.88 7.52 24.90
C GLY A 57 31.39 7.60 24.53
N GLY A 58 31.04 7.62 23.25
CA GLY A 58 29.68 7.47 22.75
C GLY A 58 29.24 6.00 22.66
N PRO A 59 27.96 5.75 22.39
CA PRO A 59 27.46 4.39 22.20
C PRO A 59 28.01 3.77 20.92
N GLN A 60 28.16 2.44 20.90
CA GLN A 60 28.40 1.70 19.67
C GLN A 60 27.09 1.58 18.88
N ILE A 61 27.11 2.02 17.62
CA ILE A 61 25.93 2.05 16.77
C ILE A 61 26.01 0.96 15.70
N GLY A 62 24.93 0.19 15.56
CA GLY A 62 24.73 -0.77 14.47
C GLY A 62 23.51 -0.38 13.64
N LEU A 63 23.68 -0.27 12.33
CA LEU A 63 22.59 -0.01 11.38
C LEU A 63 22.30 -1.31 10.61
N PHE A 64 21.06 -1.81 10.71
CA PHE A 64 20.59 -3.01 10.02
C PHE A 64 19.48 -2.64 9.07
N GLY A 65 19.56 -3.11 7.84
CA GLY A 65 18.61 -2.72 6.80
C GLY A 65 19.21 -2.81 5.42
N ASP A 66 18.44 -2.37 4.43
CA ASP A 66 18.82 -2.39 3.02
C ASP A 66 18.32 -1.14 2.32
N HIS A 67 19.24 -0.28 1.90
CA HIS A 67 18.89 0.98 1.23
C HIS A 67 18.18 0.77 -0.12
N TRP A 68 18.31 -0.41 -0.76
CA TRP A 68 17.50 -0.76 -1.94
C TRP A 68 16.04 -1.05 -1.58
N GLN A 69 15.72 -1.23 -0.31
CA GLN A 69 14.36 -1.42 0.21
C GLN A 69 13.75 -0.15 0.81
N ARG A 70 14.37 1.02 0.60
CA ARG A 70 13.76 2.31 0.93
C ARG A 70 12.63 2.60 -0.06
N ILE A 71 11.40 2.66 0.44
CA ILE A 71 10.20 2.97 -0.34
C ILE A 71 9.36 4.12 0.23
N TYR A 72 9.72 4.63 1.42
CA TYR A 72 9.09 5.79 2.04
C TYR A 72 9.82 7.08 1.69
N ASP A 73 9.04 8.15 1.52
CA ASP A 73 9.56 9.51 1.34
C ASP A 73 10.17 10.02 2.68
N ASP A 74 11.02 11.04 2.61
CA ASP A 74 11.63 11.73 3.78
C ASP A 74 12.49 10.87 4.73
N THR A 75 12.81 9.64 4.34
CA THR A 75 13.75 8.76 5.06
C THR A 75 15.19 8.88 4.57
N CYS A 76 16.16 8.43 5.38
CA CYS A 76 17.58 8.70 5.12
C CYS A 76 18.18 7.86 3.98
N GLY A 77 17.63 6.68 3.67
CA GLY A 77 18.18 5.80 2.65
C GLY A 77 19.59 5.32 2.98
N HIS A 78 20.50 5.38 2.00
CA HIS A 78 21.87 4.93 2.19
C HIS A 78 22.64 5.91 3.08
N VAL A 79 23.25 5.39 4.15
CA VAL A 79 24.04 6.17 5.11
C VAL A 79 25.51 5.80 4.95
N THR A 80 26.33 6.77 4.58
CA THR A 80 27.79 6.64 4.51
C THR A 80 28.44 7.48 5.60
N ASP A 81 29.40 6.92 6.32
CA ASP A 81 30.20 7.61 7.33
C ASP A 81 31.53 6.85 7.52
N GLU A 82 32.62 7.58 7.80
CA GLU A 82 33.94 6.96 8.01
C GLU A 82 33.98 6.05 9.25
N ALA A 83 33.10 6.28 10.23
CA ALA A 83 32.97 5.45 11.42
C ALA A 83 32.15 4.17 11.19
N LEU A 84 31.51 4.02 10.02
CA LEU A 84 30.70 2.85 9.68
C LEU A 84 31.50 1.84 8.86
N ILE A 85 31.36 0.57 9.22
CA ILE A 85 31.91 -0.55 8.46
C ILE A 85 30.74 -1.29 7.82
N GLU A 86 30.69 -1.30 6.49
CA GLU A 86 29.63 -1.98 5.74
C GLU A 86 29.82 -3.51 5.75
N ILE A 87 28.76 -4.23 6.08
CA ILE A 87 28.75 -5.70 6.12
C ILE A 87 27.67 -6.19 5.15
N GLY A 88 28.07 -6.58 3.94
CA GLY A 88 27.17 -7.16 2.96
C GLY A 88 26.79 -8.60 3.31
N LYS A 89 25.54 -8.83 3.75
CA LYS A 89 25.02 -10.17 4.00
C LYS A 89 24.71 -10.87 2.66
N LYS A 90 25.59 -11.78 2.27
CA LYS A 90 25.51 -12.51 0.99
C LYS A 90 24.63 -13.77 1.03
N ALA A 91 23.95 -14.07 2.13
CA ALA A 91 23.16 -15.29 2.26
C ALA A 91 21.66 -14.97 2.15
N ASN A 92 20.98 -15.62 1.21
CA ASN A 92 19.52 -15.62 1.08
C ASN A 92 18.98 -16.98 1.54
N PHE A 93 18.31 -16.96 2.69
CA PHE A 93 17.68 -18.14 3.29
C PHE A 93 16.18 -18.24 2.99
N ARG A 94 15.64 -17.29 2.23
CA ARG A 94 14.20 -17.03 2.08
C ARG A 94 13.67 -17.55 0.74
N SER A 95 14.33 -17.18 -0.33
CA SER A 95 13.79 -17.28 -1.68
C SER A 95 14.42 -18.43 -2.46
N ALA A 96 13.61 -19.00 -3.35
CA ALA A 96 14.00 -20.03 -4.27
C ALA A 96 15.06 -19.55 -5.27
N THR A 97 15.82 -20.49 -5.84
CA THR A 97 16.95 -20.21 -6.73
C THR A 97 16.59 -19.34 -7.92
N ALA A 98 15.44 -19.55 -8.57
CA ALA A 98 15.00 -18.73 -9.69
C ALA A 98 14.81 -17.25 -9.30
N ILE A 99 14.28 -16.99 -8.11
CA ILE A 99 14.07 -15.63 -7.59
C ILE A 99 15.42 -15.00 -7.22
N VAL A 100 16.29 -15.72 -6.52
CA VAL A 100 17.62 -15.21 -6.15
C VAL A 100 18.48 -14.90 -7.38
N ASN A 101 18.37 -15.69 -8.44
CA ASN A 101 19.03 -15.40 -9.72
C ASN A 101 18.55 -14.07 -10.32
N VAL A 102 17.24 -13.81 -10.31
CA VAL A 102 16.69 -12.51 -10.75
C VAL A 102 17.18 -11.37 -9.85
N LEU A 103 17.23 -11.56 -8.53
CA LEU A 103 17.72 -10.52 -7.63
C LEU A 103 19.20 -10.20 -7.86
N ASN A 104 20.03 -11.21 -8.17
CA ASN A 104 21.45 -11.06 -8.44
C ASN A 104 21.74 -10.42 -9.80
N THR A 105 20.87 -10.59 -10.80
CA THR A 105 20.98 -9.90 -12.10
C THR A 105 20.54 -8.44 -11.99
N ILE A 106 19.55 -8.15 -11.15
CA ILE A 106 19.10 -6.77 -10.86
C ILE A 106 20.15 -6.03 -10.01
N ARG A 107 20.77 -6.70 -9.02
CA ARG A 107 21.70 -6.11 -8.05
C ARG A 107 23.04 -6.86 -8.04
N THR A 108 23.93 -6.47 -8.93
CA THR A 108 25.21 -7.18 -9.15
C THR A 108 26.26 -6.93 -8.07
N GLU A 109 26.15 -5.84 -7.32
CA GLU A 109 27.10 -5.47 -6.26
C GLU A 109 26.90 -6.22 -4.94
N LEU A 110 25.71 -6.82 -4.73
CA LEU A 110 25.40 -7.63 -3.56
C LEU A 110 24.88 -9.02 -3.98
N PRO A 111 25.75 -9.89 -4.54
CA PRO A 111 25.35 -11.23 -4.94
C PRO A 111 24.99 -12.07 -3.72
N GLN A 112 23.83 -12.72 -3.81
CA GLN A 112 23.25 -13.57 -2.78
C GLN A 112 23.40 -15.05 -3.15
N ALA A 113 23.83 -15.86 -2.19
CA ALA A 113 23.87 -17.31 -2.27
C ALA A 113 22.61 -17.91 -1.62
N VAL A 114 22.00 -18.88 -2.30
CA VAL A 114 20.87 -19.64 -1.78
C VAL A 114 21.31 -20.63 -0.71
N LYS A 115 20.41 -20.94 0.22
CA LYS A 115 20.62 -22.02 1.21
C LYS A 115 20.51 -23.41 0.60
N ASP A 116 19.51 -23.60 -0.25
CA ASP A 116 19.13 -24.88 -0.84
C ASP A 116 18.97 -24.71 -2.35
N GLU A 117 19.96 -25.18 -3.10
CA GLU A 117 19.97 -25.10 -4.56
C GLU A 117 18.86 -25.95 -5.21
N ALA A 118 18.36 -26.98 -4.50
CA ALA A 118 17.28 -27.84 -5.00
C ALA A 118 15.90 -27.16 -4.94
N PHE A 119 15.76 -26.09 -4.14
CA PHE A 119 14.54 -25.29 -4.08
C PHE A 119 14.52 -24.25 -5.20
N VAL A 120 14.13 -24.68 -6.41
CA VAL A 120 14.24 -23.86 -7.64
C VAL A 120 13.17 -22.78 -7.72
N GLY A 121 11.91 -23.10 -7.40
CA GLY A 121 10.79 -22.17 -7.52
C GLY A 121 10.53 -21.70 -8.96
N SER A 122 9.94 -20.51 -9.13
CA SER A 122 9.81 -19.86 -10.45
C SER A 122 9.84 -18.34 -10.37
N ALA A 123 10.31 -17.69 -11.45
CA ALA A 123 10.25 -16.25 -11.63
C ALA A 123 9.95 -15.94 -13.11
N MET A 124 8.82 -15.29 -13.38
CA MET A 124 8.37 -15.02 -14.76
C MET A 124 7.87 -13.58 -14.90
N ALA A 125 8.01 -13.02 -16.10
CA ALA A 125 7.48 -11.70 -16.43
C ALA A 125 6.60 -11.76 -17.69
N PHE A 126 5.41 -11.18 -17.59
CA PHE A 126 4.43 -11.15 -18.66
C PHE A 126 4.10 -9.72 -19.05
N HIS A 127 3.91 -9.45 -20.33
CA HIS A 127 3.54 -8.12 -20.82
C HIS A 127 2.38 -8.18 -21.80
N THR A 128 1.61 -7.09 -21.85
CA THR A 128 0.41 -6.99 -22.71
C THR A 128 0.69 -6.30 -24.06
N ASN A 129 1.95 -6.19 -24.49
CA ASN A 129 2.32 -5.48 -25.73
C ASN A 129 1.59 -5.95 -26.99
N ALA A 130 1.18 -7.22 -27.05
CA ALA A 130 0.46 -7.79 -28.18
C ALA A 130 -1.06 -7.50 -28.16
N TRP A 131 -1.57 -6.85 -27.11
CA TRP A 131 -2.96 -6.42 -27.05
C TRP A 131 -3.30 -5.46 -28.18
N ILE A 132 -4.38 -5.77 -28.91
CA ILE A 132 -4.88 -4.98 -30.02
C ILE A 132 -6.05 -4.13 -29.51
N GLY A 133 -5.76 -2.85 -29.28
CA GLY A 133 -6.74 -1.87 -28.81
C GLY A 133 -6.11 -0.49 -28.62
N VAL A 134 -6.92 0.48 -28.20
CA VAL A 134 -6.44 1.84 -27.91
C VAL A 134 -6.01 1.90 -26.46
N ARG A 135 -4.69 2.01 -26.23
CA ARG A 135 -4.12 2.26 -24.90
C ARG A 135 -4.50 3.65 -24.42
N ARG A 136 -4.47 3.84 -23.10
CA ARG A 136 -4.86 5.11 -22.49
C ARG A 136 -3.99 6.25 -23.02
N PRO A 137 -4.60 7.37 -23.45
CA PRO A 137 -3.85 8.54 -23.88
C PRO A 137 -3.21 9.23 -22.67
N GLY A 138 -2.04 9.85 -22.86
CA GLY A 138 -1.40 10.70 -21.86
C GLY A 138 -2.09 12.06 -21.61
N THR A 139 -3.31 12.27 -22.11
CA THR A 139 -4.06 13.51 -21.95
C THR A 139 -4.40 13.77 -20.47
N GLY A 140 -4.02 14.95 -19.94
CA GLY A 140 -4.24 15.31 -18.53
C GLY A 140 -3.06 15.03 -17.59
N GLY A 141 -1.84 14.81 -18.10
CA GLY A 141 -0.62 14.74 -17.28
C GLY A 141 0.29 13.54 -17.54
N GLY A 142 0.08 12.74 -18.59
CA GLY A 142 1.00 11.67 -19.00
C GLY A 142 1.07 10.43 -18.08
N HIS A 143 0.45 10.48 -16.90
CA HIS A 143 0.59 9.46 -15.85
C HIS A 143 -0.10 8.12 -16.14
N TRP A 144 -0.86 8.03 -17.25
CA TRP A 144 -1.55 6.81 -17.70
C TRP A 144 -1.15 6.41 -19.12
N ASN A 145 -0.22 7.14 -19.73
CA ASN A 145 0.12 6.96 -21.14
C ASN A 145 0.59 5.53 -21.39
N ASP A 146 0.07 4.92 -22.46
CA ASP A 146 0.39 3.55 -22.88
C ASP A 146 -0.05 2.44 -21.93
N ASP A 147 -0.86 2.73 -20.91
CA ASP A 147 -1.47 1.69 -20.07
C ASP A 147 -2.74 1.11 -20.67
N LEU A 148 -3.11 -0.09 -20.24
CA LEU A 148 -4.42 -0.65 -20.58
C LEU A 148 -5.54 0.22 -19.98
N PRO A 149 -6.70 0.36 -20.67
CA PRO A 149 -7.92 0.82 -20.03
C PRO A 149 -8.23 -0.01 -18.79
N ALA A 150 -8.81 0.58 -17.74
CA ALA A 150 -9.04 -0.10 -16.45
C ALA A 150 -9.81 -1.43 -16.61
N GLU A 151 -10.91 -1.41 -17.37
CA GLU A 151 -11.72 -2.61 -17.64
C GLU A 151 -10.90 -3.70 -18.37
N THR A 152 -10.04 -3.30 -19.30
CA THR A 152 -9.18 -4.24 -20.01
C THR A 152 -8.08 -4.77 -19.09
N ALA A 153 -7.44 -3.91 -18.29
CA ALA A 153 -6.42 -4.32 -17.34
C ALA A 153 -6.98 -5.32 -16.32
N HIS A 154 -8.22 -5.13 -15.88
CA HIS A 154 -8.98 -6.06 -15.05
C HIS A 154 -9.17 -7.43 -15.75
N GLN A 155 -9.68 -7.45 -16.98
CA GLN A 155 -9.82 -8.70 -17.76
C GLN A 155 -8.49 -9.46 -17.90
N PHE A 156 -7.40 -8.75 -18.18
CA PHE A 156 -6.07 -9.33 -18.25
C PHE A 156 -5.62 -9.91 -16.91
N LEU A 157 -5.86 -9.20 -15.80
CA LEU A 157 -5.51 -9.68 -14.47
C LEU A 157 -6.34 -10.91 -14.07
N GLU A 158 -7.65 -10.90 -14.29
CA GLU A 158 -8.52 -12.06 -14.03
C GLU A 158 -8.08 -13.29 -14.82
N ALA A 159 -7.85 -13.13 -16.12
CA ALA A 159 -7.38 -14.23 -16.98
C ALA A 159 -5.99 -14.72 -16.56
N PHE A 160 -5.11 -13.81 -16.12
CA PHE A 160 -3.79 -14.16 -15.65
C PHE A 160 -3.83 -14.91 -14.31
N ILE A 161 -4.68 -14.49 -13.37
CA ILE A 161 -4.94 -15.21 -12.12
C ILE A 161 -5.50 -16.61 -12.42
N ALA A 162 -6.43 -16.73 -13.37
CA ALA A 162 -6.95 -18.03 -13.79
C ALA A 162 -5.87 -18.94 -14.37
N LYS A 163 -4.97 -18.39 -15.20
CA LYS A 163 -3.79 -19.10 -15.70
C LYS A 163 -2.88 -19.56 -14.55
N LEU A 164 -2.52 -18.67 -13.64
CA LEU A 164 -1.63 -19.00 -12.51
C LEU A 164 -2.24 -20.07 -11.59
N LYS A 165 -3.56 -20.02 -11.36
CA LYS A 165 -4.29 -21.10 -10.67
C LYS A 165 -4.16 -22.44 -11.42
N GLY A 166 -4.29 -22.42 -12.75
CA GLY A 166 -4.03 -23.58 -13.61
C GLY A 166 -2.59 -24.11 -13.51
N ASP A 167 -1.63 -23.21 -13.30
CA ASP A 167 -0.21 -23.53 -13.07
C ASP A 167 0.09 -23.94 -11.61
N GLY A 168 -0.95 -24.10 -10.77
CA GLY A 168 -0.84 -24.60 -9.39
C GLY A 168 -0.58 -23.53 -8.32
N TRP A 169 -0.94 -22.26 -8.58
CA TRP A 169 -0.92 -21.21 -7.57
C TRP A 169 -2.18 -21.26 -6.68
N ASP A 170 -1.98 -21.16 -5.36
CA ASP A 170 -3.06 -21.00 -4.39
C ASP A 170 -3.22 -19.52 -4.02
N PHE A 171 -4.37 -18.92 -4.38
CA PHE A 171 -4.68 -17.52 -4.11
C PHE A 171 -5.30 -17.26 -2.74
N ALA A 172 -5.19 -18.21 -1.80
CA ALA A 172 -5.45 -17.94 -0.39
C ALA A 172 -4.59 -16.76 0.12
N PRO A 173 -5.12 -15.85 0.97
CA PRO A 173 -4.41 -14.64 1.40
C PRO A 173 -3.08 -14.88 2.12
N ASP A 174 -2.91 -16.03 2.77
CA ASP A 174 -1.67 -16.46 3.45
C ASP A 174 -0.65 -17.12 2.51
N LYS A 175 -1.07 -17.48 1.29
CA LYS A 175 -0.25 -18.17 0.29
C LYS A 175 0.23 -17.23 -0.81
N THR A 176 -0.69 -16.50 -1.43
CA THR A 176 -0.36 -15.61 -2.55
C THR A 176 -0.74 -14.18 -2.24
N LYS A 177 0.21 -13.27 -2.44
CA LYS A 177 -0.04 -11.84 -2.43
C LYS A 177 -0.02 -11.28 -3.85
N VAL A 178 -1.01 -10.46 -4.17
CA VAL A 178 -1.10 -9.68 -5.40
C VAL A 178 -0.68 -8.25 -5.09
N LEU A 179 0.54 -7.89 -5.47
CA LEU A 179 1.10 -6.56 -5.28
C LEU A 179 0.76 -5.67 -6.47
N MET A 180 -0.08 -4.68 -6.24
CA MET A 180 -0.42 -3.70 -7.26
C MET A 180 0.55 -2.52 -7.13
N LEU A 181 1.47 -2.37 -8.09
CA LEU A 181 2.38 -1.22 -8.10
C LEU A 181 1.70 0.06 -8.62
N THR A 182 0.45 -0.04 -9.10
CA THR A 182 -0.39 1.10 -9.46
C THR A 182 -1.83 0.96 -8.96
N HIS A 183 -2.51 2.10 -8.73
CA HIS A 183 -3.87 2.13 -8.18
C HIS A 183 -4.97 1.89 -9.21
N ASN A 184 -4.65 1.90 -10.51
CA ASN A 184 -5.64 1.90 -11.59
C ASN A 184 -6.58 0.70 -11.57
N VAL A 185 -6.01 -0.47 -11.26
CA VAL A 185 -6.68 -1.77 -11.36
C VAL A 185 -7.22 -2.19 -9.99
N LEU A 186 -6.63 -1.67 -8.90
CA LEU A 186 -6.92 -2.04 -7.51
C LEU A 186 -8.40 -1.89 -7.14
N ALA A 187 -9.02 -0.76 -7.49
CA ALA A 187 -10.40 -0.49 -7.10
C ALA A 187 -11.43 -1.36 -7.86
N ALA A 188 -11.15 -1.68 -9.14
CA ALA A 188 -12.01 -2.58 -9.91
C ALA A 188 -11.93 -4.02 -9.39
N GLU A 189 -10.71 -4.53 -9.17
CA GLU A 189 -10.48 -5.88 -8.64
C GLU A 189 -11.09 -6.12 -7.27
N GLN A 190 -11.02 -5.10 -6.42
CA GLN A 190 -11.51 -5.18 -5.05
C GLN A 190 -12.95 -4.71 -4.94
N GLY A 191 -13.65 -4.52 -6.05
CA GLY A 191 -15.10 -4.25 -6.03
C GLY A 191 -15.50 -2.90 -5.44
N TYR A 192 -14.62 -1.89 -5.43
CA TYR A 192 -14.92 -0.53 -4.98
C TYR A 192 -14.62 0.57 -6.02
N ALA A 193 -14.65 0.23 -7.31
CA ALA A 193 -14.32 1.16 -8.38
C ALA A 193 -15.23 2.40 -8.43
N ALA A 194 -16.52 2.28 -8.08
CA ALA A 194 -17.40 3.44 -8.08
C ALA A 194 -17.07 4.35 -6.88
N LEU A 195 -16.79 3.78 -5.71
CA LEU A 195 -16.32 4.51 -4.53
C LEU A 195 -15.02 5.26 -4.84
N ALA A 196 -14.03 4.60 -5.43
CA ALA A 196 -12.75 5.23 -5.76
C ALA A 196 -12.91 6.43 -6.72
N LYS A 197 -13.87 6.38 -7.65
CA LYS A 197 -14.18 7.48 -8.59
C LYS A 197 -14.82 8.69 -7.92
N VAL A 198 -15.37 8.55 -6.71
CA VAL A 198 -15.93 9.68 -5.95
C VAL A 198 -14.83 10.64 -5.49
N PHE A 199 -13.63 10.13 -5.21
CA PHE A 199 -12.53 10.91 -4.67
C PHE A 199 -11.51 11.31 -5.74
N ALA A 200 -11.10 12.58 -5.74
CA ALA A 200 -10.05 13.06 -6.63
C ALA A 200 -8.67 12.46 -6.29
N TYR A 201 -8.42 12.21 -5.00
CA TYR A 201 -7.16 11.68 -4.49
C TYR A 201 -7.38 10.36 -3.77
N THR A 202 -6.52 9.37 -4.05
CA THR A 202 -6.61 8.02 -3.48
C THR A 202 -6.35 8.00 -1.97
N ASP A 203 -5.45 8.87 -1.50
CA ASP A 203 -5.08 8.98 -0.09
C ASP A 203 -6.28 9.31 0.80
N HIS A 204 -7.28 10.06 0.29
CA HIS A 204 -8.46 10.45 1.06
C HIS A 204 -9.22 9.24 1.63
N PHE A 205 -9.25 8.12 0.90
CA PHE A 205 -9.94 6.92 1.35
C PHE A 205 -8.99 5.82 1.83
N ILE A 206 -7.78 5.66 1.26
CA ILE A 206 -6.82 4.65 1.74
C ILE A 206 -6.27 4.99 3.12
N LYS A 207 -5.94 6.26 3.38
CA LYS A 207 -5.43 6.73 4.69
C LYS A 207 -6.55 7.10 5.67
N LYS A 208 -7.81 6.84 5.30
CA LYS A 208 -9.00 7.15 6.10
C LYS A 208 -9.08 8.65 6.48
N GLU A 209 -8.67 9.55 5.60
CA GLU A 209 -8.74 11.01 5.83
C GLU A 209 -10.16 11.57 5.65
N ASP A 210 -11.01 10.91 4.85
CA ASP A 210 -12.42 11.27 4.70
C ASP A 210 -13.27 10.77 5.87
N ASP A 211 -14.10 11.67 6.43
CA ASP A 211 -14.97 11.43 7.59
C ASP A 211 -15.85 10.16 7.45
N TYR A 212 -16.39 9.89 6.25
CA TYR A 212 -17.22 8.71 6.00
C TYR A 212 -16.40 7.43 6.05
N ILE A 213 -15.26 7.45 5.36
CA ILE A 213 -14.39 6.28 5.22
C ILE A 213 -13.81 5.91 6.59
N ALA A 214 -13.35 6.90 7.37
CA ALA A 214 -12.89 6.69 8.74
C ALA A 214 -13.98 6.07 9.63
N PHE A 215 -15.20 6.62 9.59
CA PHE A 215 -16.30 6.08 10.40
C PHE A 215 -16.66 4.65 10.01
N PHE A 216 -16.75 4.35 8.71
CA PHE A 216 -17.11 3.02 8.26
C PHE A 216 -16.02 2.00 8.58
N ALA A 217 -14.77 2.29 8.20
CA ALA A 217 -13.68 1.35 8.34
C ALA A 217 -13.18 1.19 9.79
N ASP A 218 -13.13 2.26 10.58
CA ASP A 218 -12.59 2.17 11.95
C ASP A 218 -13.64 1.77 13.00
N LYS A 219 -14.94 1.92 12.69
CA LYS A 219 -16.01 1.70 13.67
C LYS A 219 -17.12 0.79 13.18
N LEU A 220 -17.80 1.17 12.10
CA LEU A 220 -19.05 0.50 11.71
C LEU A 220 -18.80 -0.93 11.23
N GLU A 221 -17.82 -1.14 10.36
CA GLU A 221 -17.50 -2.45 9.78
C GLU A 221 -16.95 -3.43 10.83
N PRO A 222 -15.93 -3.07 11.64
CA PRO A 222 -15.47 -3.91 12.75
C PRO A 222 -16.60 -4.26 13.74
N ALA A 223 -17.45 -3.29 14.09
CA ALA A 223 -18.58 -3.54 15.00
C ALA A 223 -19.58 -4.54 14.40
N CYS A 224 -19.85 -4.45 13.10
CA CYS A 224 -20.75 -5.39 12.44
C CYS A 224 -20.15 -6.80 12.32
N ASP A 225 -18.84 -6.95 12.09
CA ASP A 225 -18.16 -8.25 12.12
C ASP A 225 -18.20 -8.87 13.53
N ALA A 226 -17.89 -8.08 14.56
CA ALA A 226 -18.00 -8.51 15.95
C ALA A 226 -19.43 -8.94 16.30
N TYR A 227 -20.46 -8.22 15.83
CA TYR A 227 -21.87 -8.60 15.98
C TYR A 227 -22.17 -9.95 15.30
N ALA A 228 -21.73 -10.14 14.05
CA ALA A 228 -21.93 -11.39 13.30
C ALA A 228 -21.27 -12.59 13.99
N ARG A 229 -20.11 -12.38 14.63
CA ARG A 229 -19.39 -13.39 15.43
C ARG A 229 -19.94 -13.55 16.85
N ARG A 230 -21.03 -12.85 17.19
CA ARG A 230 -21.67 -12.83 18.53
C ARG A 230 -20.74 -12.33 19.65
N ARG A 231 -19.74 -11.51 19.31
CA ARG A 231 -18.79 -10.89 20.24
C ARG A 231 -19.28 -9.48 20.62
N TYR A 232 -20.35 -9.43 21.41
CA TYR A 232 -21.03 -8.17 21.71
C TYR A 232 -20.18 -7.18 22.52
N GLY A 233 -19.28 -7.65 23.39
CA GLY A 233 -18.38 -6.77 24.15
C GLY A 233 -17.44 -5.99 23.23
N GLU A 234 -16.74 -6.71 22.34
CA GLU A 234 -15.86 -6.16 21.32
C GLU A 234 -16.58 -5.15 20.42
N MET A 235 -17.81 -5.46 19.99
CA MET A 235 -18.65 -4.54 19.23
C MET A 235 -18.90 -3.21 19.97
N PHE A 236 -19.22 -3.24 21.26
CA PHE A 236 -19.47 -2.02 22.03
C PHE A 236 -18.19 -1.20 22.26
N ASP A 237 -17.07 -1.87 22.47
CA ASP A 237 -15.77 -1.21 22.62
C ASP A 237 -15.37 -0.47 21.33
N LEU A 238 -15.61 -1.08 20.16
CA LEU A 238 -15.33 -0.50 18.84
C LEU A 238 -16.22 0.72 18.52
N LEU A 239 -17.50 0.65 18.87
CA LEU A 239 -18.41 1.79 18.72
C LEU A 239 -18.08 2.90 19.73
N GLY A 240 -17.61 2.54 20.93
CA GLY A 240 -17.24 3.47 21.98
C GLY A 240 -18.39 4.43 22.30
N ASN A 241 -18.16 5.73 22.15
CA ASN A 241 -19.18 6.75 22.43
C ASN A 241 -20.38 6.76 21.46
N THR A 242 -20.29 6.08 20.32
CA THR A 242 -21.45 5.95 19.39
C THR A 242 -22.36 4.78 19.76
N ALA A 243 -21.96 3.95 20.73
CA ALA A 243 -22.76 2.83 21.22
C ALA A 243 -24.01 3.29 22.00
N PRO A 244 -25.14 2.57 21.87
CA PRO A 244 -26.35 2.87 22.63
C PRO A 244 -26.19 2.48 24.11
N LYS A 245 -26.85 3.24 25.00
CA LYS A 245 -27.01 2.86 26.40
C LYS A 245 -28.37 2.20 26.60
N PHE A 246 -28.39 0.90 26.89
CA PHE A 246 -29.65 0.18 27.10
C PHE A 246 -30.18 0.39 28.53
N THR A 247 -31.48 0.64 28.64
CA THR A 247 -32.16 0.77 29.94
C THR A 247 -33.19 -0.33 30.19
N SER A 248 -33.57 -1.08 29.14
CA SER A 248 -34.58 -2.14 29.22
C SER A 248 -34.27 -3.34 28.33
N HIS A 249 -34.93 -4.48 28.58
CA HIS A 249 -34.89 -5.65 27.71
C HIS A 249 -35.48 -5.35 26.32
N ALA A 250 -36.50 -4.50 26.25
CA ALA A 250 -37.10 -4.08 24.98
C ALA A 250 -36.10 -3.30 24.09
N ASP A 251 -35.23 -2.47 24.70
CA ASP A 251 -34.17 -1.77 23.97
C ASP A 251 -33.18 -2.74 23.34
N LYS A 252 -32.80 -3.81 24.07
CA LYS A 252 -31.89 -4.83 23.54
C LYS A 252 -32.48 -5.57 22.35
N LEU A 253 -33.78 -5.89 22.40
CA LEU A 253 -34.47 -6.57 21.29
C LEU A 253 -34.56 -5.66 20.06
N ARG A 254 -34.94 -4.39 20.25
CA ARG A 254 -34.97 -3.41 19.15
C ARG A 254 -33.59 -3.19 18.55
N TRP A 255 -32.55 -3.11 19.37
CA TRP A 255 -31.16 -3.01 18.91
C TRP A 255 -30.73 -4.21 18.07
N SER A 256 -31.00 -5.42 18.55
CA SER A 256 -30.65 -6.64 17.79
C SER A 256 -31.37 -6.68 16.44
N ASN A 257 -32.64 -6.28 16.38
CA ASN A 257 -33.36 -6.16 15.11
C ASN A 257 -32.72 -5.10 14.20
N ALA A 258 -32.41 -3.92 14.73
CA ALA A 258 -31.76 -2.86 13.97
C ALA A 258 -30.38 -3.28 13.44
N MET A 259 -29.60 -4.04 14.21
CA MET A 259 -28.31 -4.59 13.78
C MET A 259 -28.49 -5.67 12.71
N ASN A 260 -29.50 -6.54 12.82
CA ASN A 260 -29.80 -7.53 11.78
C ASN A 260 -30.20 -6.86 10.46
N GLU A 261 -31.04 -5.82 10.54
CA GLU A 261 -31.42 -5.00 9.38
C GLU A 261 -30.21 -4.29 8.79
N LEU A 262 -29.33 -3.72 9.62
CA LEU A 262 -28.10 -3.08 9.19
C LEU A 262 -27.19 -4.08 8.45
N VAL A 263 -26.98 -5.28 9.00
CA VAL A 263 -26.16 -6.32 8.36
C VAL A 263 -26.72 -6.73 7.00
N ALA A 264 -28.05 -6.80 6.85
CA ALA A 264 -28.68 -7.05 5.56
C ALA A 264 -28.53 -5.87 4.59
N LEU A 265 -28.80 -4.64 5.05
CA LEU A 265 -28.68 -3.41 4.26
C LEU A 265 -27.26 -3.19 3.74
N ARG A 266 -26.23 -3.54 4.51
CA ARG A 266 -24.83 -3.46 4.07
C ARG A 266 -24.56 -4.26 2.79
N GLN A 267 -25.29 -5.35 2.55
CA GLN A 267 -25.11 -6.21 1.38
C GLN A 267 -25.91 -5.75 0.15
N THR A 268 -27.07 -5.14 0.36
CA THR A 268 -28.03 -4.85 -0.73
C THR A 268 -28.29 -3.36 -0.98
N GLY A 269 -28.00 -2.51 0.00
CA GLY A 269 -28.31 -1.09 -0.01
C GLY A 269 -27.12 -0.21 -0.42
N THR A 270 -27.36 1.10 -0.35
CA THR A 270 -26.38 2.16 -0.61
C THR A 270 -25.82 2.75 0.68
N VAL A 271 -24.79 3.59 0.55
CA VAL A 271 -24.30 4.43 1.67
C VAL A 271 -25.43 5.27 2.27
N ALA A 272 -26.30 5.85 1.44
CA ALA A 272 -27.45 6.60 1.92
C ALA A 272 -28.42 5.74 2.76
N ASP A 273 -28.70 4.52 2.32
CA ASP A 273 -29.60 3.61 3.05
C ASP A 273 -29.03 3.25 4.42
N VAL A 274 -27.74 2.96 4.50
CA VAL A 274 -27.05 2.64 5.76
C VAL A 274 -27.03 3.86 6.70
N VAL A 275 -26.66 5.04 6.20
CA VAL A 275 -26.65 6.27 7.00
C VAL A 275 -28.04 6.62 7.51
N LYS A 276 -29.06 6.51 6.64
CA LYS A 276 -30.46 6.76 7.01
C LYS A 276 -30.96 5.75 8.04
N HIS A 277 -30.60 4.48 7.90
CA HIS A 277 -30.93 3.44 8.89
C HIS A 277 -30.32 3.75 10.25
N ILE A 278 -29.05 4.16 10.28
CA ILE A 278 -28.36 4.57 11.51
C ILE A 278 -29.05 5.80 12.13
N ALA A 279 -29.30 6.84 11.33
CA ALA A 279 -29.93 8.09 11.77
C ALA A 279 -31.33 7.86 12.36
N ASN A 280 -32.15 7.03 11.70
CA ASN A 280 -33.53 6.76 12.13
C ASN A 280 -33.61 5.71 13.25
N GLY A 281 -32.67 4.76 13.27
CA GLY A 281 -32.63 3.70 14.27
C GLY A 281 -32.35 4.23 15.68
N GLY A 282 -31.61 5.34 15.79
CA GLY A 282 -31.40 6.05 17.06
C GLY A 282 -30.49 5.31 18.06
N TYR A 283 -29.81 4.26 17.64
CA TYR A 283 -28.98 3.44 18.52
C TYR A 283 -27.48 3.52 18.22
N ILE A 284 -27.07 3.66 16.95
CA ILE A 284 -25.71 4.10 16.60
C ILE A 284 -25.80 5.60 16.33
N SER A 285 -25.04 6.41 17.07
CA SER A 285 -24.99 7.85 16.78
C SER A 285 -24.05 8.12 15.61
N LEU A 286 -24.54 8.82 14.59
CA LEU A 286 -23.68 9.33 13.52
C LEU A 286 -22.71 10.38 14.09
N PRO A 287 -21.43 10.34 13.71
CA PRO A 287 -20.49 11.42 14.01
C PRO A 287 -21.02 12.78 13.52
N GLU A 288 -20.79 13.84 14.31
CA GLU A 288 -21.24 15.20 13.99
C GLU A 288 -20.73 15.69 12.63
N ALA A 289 -19.49 15.33 12.28
CA ALA A 289 -18.89 15.65 10.98
C ALA A 289 -19.69 15.06 9.79
N ILE A 290 -20.18 13.83 9.93
CA ILE A 290 -21.01 13.16 8.92
C ILE A 290 -22.41 13.80 8.90
N ALA A 291 -23.03 13.99 10.07
CA ALA A 291 -24.35 14.61 10.17
C ALA A 291 -24.38 16.02 9.53
N ARG A 292 -23.33 16.81 9.74
CA ARG A 292 -23.18 18.13 9.12
C ARG A 292 -23.04 18.03 7.60
N ARG A 293 -22.23 17.08 7.09
CA ARG A 293 -22.10 16.84 5.64
C ARG A 293 -23.42 16.44 5.01
N GLU A 294 -24.21 15.61 5.69
CA GLU A 294 -25.54 15.21 5.23
C GLU A 294 -26.48 16.41 5.14
N HIS A 295 -26.48 17.26 6.17
CA HIS A 295 -27.27 18.50 6.16
C HIS A 295 -26.85 19.44 5.02
N ASP A 296 -25.55 19.68 4.86
CA ASP A 296 -25.02 20.52 3.78
C ASP A 296 -25.39 19.92 2.40
N ALA A 297 -25.32 18.60 2.24
CA ALA A 297 -25.66 17.94 0.99
C ALA A 297 -27.15 18.04 0.61
N ASP A 298 -28.05 18.09 1.59
CA ASP A 298 -29.49 18.24 1.37
C ASP A 298 -29.89 19.70 1.11
N HIS A 299 -29.24 20.66 1.78
CA HIS A 299 -29.67 22.06 1.78
C HIS A 299 -28.85 22.99 0.89
N PHE A 300 -27.71 22.54 0.35
CA PHE A 300 -26.89 23.38 -0.52
C PHE A 300 -27.53 23.52 -1.92
N GLU A 301 -28.01 24.73 -2.22
CA GLU A 301 -28.48 25.12 -3.54
C GLU A 301 -27.37 25.86 -4.30
N VAL A 302 -27.16 25.48 -5.57
CA VAL A 302 -26.16 26.12 -6.43
C VAL A 302 -26.72 27.43 -6.98
N ALA A 303 -26.09 28.56 -6.68
CA ALA A 303 -26.44 29.84 -7.28
C ALA A 303 -26.07 29.84 -8.79
N ALA A 304 -26.82 30.59 -9.59
CA ALA A 304 -26.62 30.63 -11.04
C ALA A 304 -25.19 31.13 -11.38
N GLY A 305 -24.37 30.23 -11.94
CA GLY A 305 -22.99 30.52 -12.34
C GLY A 305 -21.91 30.12 -11.33
N GLU A 306 -22.28 29.56 -10.17
CA GLU A 306 -21.32 29.01 -9.21
C GLU A 306 -21.17 27.49 -9.36
N GLU A 307 -19.98 26.97 -9.05
CA GLU A 307 -19.73 25.53 -9.00
C GLU A 307 -20.11 24.96 -7.63
N LEU A 308 -20.58 23.71 -7.62
CA LEU A 308 -20.91 23.00 -6.39
C LEU A 308 -19.61 22.76 -5.59
N PRO A 309 -19.53 23.10 -4.29
CA PRO A 309 -18.36 22.81 -3.49
C PRO A 309 -18.03 21.31 -3.50
N ASP A 310 -16.75 20.97 -3.67
CA ASP A 310 -16.26 19.59 -3.76
C ASP A 310 -16.79 18.70 -2.63
N ARG A 311 -16.80 19.21 -1.39
CA ARG A 311 -17.30 18.46 -0.22
C ARG A 311 -18.77 18.06 -0.36
N VAL A 312 -19.61 18.90 -0.96
CA VAL A 312 -21.03 18.62 -1.22
C VAL A 312 -21.18 17.65 -2.38
N ALA A 313 -20.43 17.87 -3.48
CA ALA A 313 -20.42 16.99 -4.64
C ALA A 313 -20.03 15.56 -4.26
N ILE A 314 -18.91 15.40 -3.55
CA ILE A 314 -18.40 14.13 -3.02
C ILE A 314 -19.46 13.44 -2.15
N THR A 315 -20.09 14.17 -1.23
CA THR A 315 -21.11 13.59 -0.33
C THR A 315 -22.32 13.08 -1.10
N ARG A 316 -22.81 13.85 -2.08
CA ARG A 316 -23.92 13.43 -2.95
C ARG A 316 -23.58 12.21 -3.79
N SER A 317 -22.37 12.15 -4.34
CA SER A 317 -21.90 10.99 -5.10
C SER A 317 -21.72 9.76 -4.21
N LEU A 318 -21.15 9.93 -3.01
CA LEU A 318 -20.91 8.83 -2.07
C LEU A 318 -22.22 8.16 -1.61
N ARG A 319 -23.28 8.95 -1.38
CA ARG A 319 -24.63 8.45 -1.03
C ARG A 319 -25.16 7.39 -1.99
N ALA A 320 -24.86 7.52 -3.28
CA ALA A 320 -25.33 6.61 -4.33
C ALA A 320 -24.50 5.32 -4.45
N ILE A 321 -23.36 5.23 -3.75
CA ILE A 321 -22.46 4.09 -3.85
C ILE A 321 -23.09 2.87 -3.16
N PRO A 322 -23.09 1.68 -3.80
CA PRO A 322 -23.47 0.43 -3.15
C PRO A 322 -22.60 0.18 -1.91
N TYR A 323 -23.23 -0.10 -0.77
CA TYR A 323 -22.48 -0.21 0.49
C TYR A 323 -21.45 -1.37 0.47
N ARG A 324 -21.68 -2.40 -0.34
CA ARG A 324 -20.71 -3.47 -0.60
C ARG A 324 -19.32 -2.97 -1.05
N GLU A 325 -19.25 -1.81 -1.72
CA GLU A 325 -17.96 -1.21 -2.11
C GLU A 325 -17.20 -0.67 -0.88
N VAL A 326 -17.92 -0.19 0.14
CA VAL A 326 -17.32 0.21 1.43
C VAL A 326 -16.77 -1.01 2.14
N ILE A 327 -17.53 -2.13 2.19
CA ILE A 327 -17.07 -3.39 2.77
C ILE A 327 -15.79 -3.88 2.07
N ALA A 328 -15.78 -3.81 0.75
CA ALA A 328 -14.65 -4.31 -0.03
C ALA A 328 -13.41 -3.40 0.10
N LEU A 329 -13.62 -2.08 0.23
CA LEU A 329 -12.55 -1.14 0.61
C LEU A 329 -12.01 -1.44 2.01
N ASP A 330 -12.88 -1.68 2.99
CA ASP A 330 -12.50 -1.99 4.37
C ASP A 330 -11.64 -3.27 4.44
N GLN A 331 -12.10 -4.36 3.82
CA GLN A 331 -11.34 -5.61 3.70
C GLN A 331 -9.97 -5.41 3.04
N PHE A 332 -9.88 -4.48 2.09
CA PHE A 332 -8.62 -4.13 1.47
C PHE A 332 -7.69 -3.37 2.43
N ILE A 333 -8.21 -2.34 3.12
CA ILE A 333 -7.41 -1.56 4.07
C ILE A 333 -6.90 -2.45 5.22
N ASP A 334 -7.73 -3.36 5.70
CA ASP A 334 -7.40 -4.29 6.79
C ASP A 334 -6.57 -5.50 6.33
N GLY A 335 -6.19 -5.58 5.04
CA GLY A 335 -5.29 -6.60 4.52
C GLY A 335 -5.88 -8.01 4.37
N HIS A 336 -7.21 -8.17 4.52
CA HIS A 336 -7.92 -9.44 4.39
C HIS A 336 -7.99 -9.97 2.94
N THR A 337 -7.69 -9.13 1.96
CA THR A 337 -7.61 -9.55 0.56
C THR A 337 -6.18 -10.01 0.20
N PRO A 338 -6.01 -10.92 -0.77
CA PRO A 338 -4.69 -11.23 -1.30
C PRO A 338 -4.05 -10.00 -1.97
N PHE A 339 -4.81 -8.97 -2.30
CA PHE A 339 -4.30 -7.75 -2.88
C PHE A 339 -3.69 -6.83 -1.82
N ALA A 340 -2.54 -6.25 -2.10
CA ALA A 340 -1.95 -5.20 -1.27
C ALA A 340 -1.37 -4.06 -2.12
N THR A 341 -1.39 -2.87 -1.55
CA THR A 341 -0.55 -1.78 -2.03
C THR A 341 0.86 -1.94 -1.49
N LYS A 342 1.82 -1.36 -2.21
CA LYS A 342 3.26 -1.48 -1.97
C LYS A 342 3.77 -1.20 -0.55
N HIS A 343 3.06 -0.39 0.24
CA HIS A 343 3.50 -0.03 1.60
C HIS A 343 3.08 -1.05 2.67
N SER A 344 2.06 -1.87 2.39
CA SER A 344 1.48 -2.79 3.38
C SER A 344 2.24 -4.13 3.51
N VAL A 345 3.26 -4.38 2.69
CA VAL A 345 3.94 -5.70 2.57
C VAL A 345 5.44 -5.64 2.86
N LYS A 346 5.93 -4.52 3.40
CA LYS A 346 7.33 -4.39 3.78
C LYS A 346 7.56 -5.13 5.10
N GLY A 347 8.40 -6.15 5.07
CA GLY A 347 8.72 -7.02 6.22
C GLY A 347 8.11 -8.42 6.12
N ASP A 348 7.00 -8.57 5.39
CA ASP A 348 6.30 -9.84 5.23
C ASP A 348 6.84 -10.68 4.06
N GLU A 349 6.64 -11.99 4.16
CA GLU A 349 7.06 -13.00 3.19
C GLU A 349 5.85 -13.83 2.76
N PHE A 350 5.74 -14.11 1.46
CA PHE A 350 4.63 -14.88 0.90
C PHE A 350 5.15 -16.06 0.10
N GLU A 351 4.37 -17.14 0.01
CA GLU A 351 4.72 -18.30 -0.80
C GLU A 351 4.86 -17.89 -2.27
N ASN A 352 3.82 -17.23 -2.79
CA ASN A 352 3.78 -16.72 -4.15
C ASN A 352 3.48 -15.22 -4.16
N VAL A 353 4.06 -14.50 -5.11
CA VAL A 353 3.81 -13.08 -5.31
C VAL A 353 3.52 -12.80 -6.78
N LEU A 354 2.34 -12.27 -7.05
CA LEU A 354 1.96 -11.69 -8.32
C LEU A 354 2.14 -10.18 -8.23
N VAL A 355 2.97 -9.59 -9.07
CA VAL A 355 3.17 -8.14 -9.14
C VAL A 355 2.51 -7.61 -10.41
N VAL A 356 1.55 -6.70 -10.26
CA VAL A 356 0.90 -6.04 -11.40
C VAL A 356 1.51 -4.65 -11.57
N VAL A 357 2.06 -4.42 -12.76
CA VAL A 357 2.86 -3.23 -13.08
C VAL A 357 2.15 -2.44 -14.19
N GLY A 358 1.44 -1.40 -13.82
CA GLY A 358 0.80 -0.49 -14.76
C GLY A 358 1.39 0.91 -14.75
N ARG A 359 0.63 1.85 -15.29
CA ARG A 359 0.78 3.28 -15.02
C ARG A 359 -0.30 3.73 -14.05
N GLY A 360 -0.13 4.91 -13.44
CA GLY A 360 -1.13 5.46 -12.53
C GLY A 360 -0.66 5.97 -11.18
N TRP A 361 0.64 5.96 -10.92
CA TRP A 361 1.23 6.79 -9.88
C TRP A 361 2.14 7.81 -10.55
N ASN A 362 1.93 9.09 -10.27
CA ASN A 362 2.69 10.18 -10.90
C ASN A 362 4.21 10.06 -10.68
N LYS A 363 4.62 9.36 -9.61
CA LYS A 363 6.01 9.14 -9.20
C LYS A 363 6.73 7.99 -9.94
N TYR A 364 6.02 7.09 -10.63
CA TYR A 364 6.60 5.84 -11.18
C TYR A 364 6.39 5.67 -12.67
N ASN A 365 7.45 5.19 -13.34
CA ASN A 365 7.49 4.89 -14.76
C ASN A 365 8.44 3.69 -14.95
N PHE A 366 7.87 2.48 -14.86
CA PHE A 366 8.67 1.26 -14.91
C PHE A 366 9.25 0.97 -16.29
N ASP A 367 8.61 1.44 -17.36
CA ASP A 367 9.16 1.25 -18.71
C ASP A 367 10.45 2.07 -18.86
N GLN A 368 10.38 3.35 -18.51
CA GLN A 368 11.55 4.23 -18.53
C GLN A 368 12.66 3.75 -17.58
N TYR A 369 12.30 3.24 -16.40
CA TYR A 369 13.24 2.63 -15.48
C TYR A 369 13.97 1.44 -16.11
N LEU A 370 13.25 0.52 -16.78
CA LEU A 370 13.84 -0.64 -17.43
C LEU A 370 14.76 -0.24 -18.59
N GLU A 371 14.41 0.81 -19.34
CA GLU A 371 15.31 1.37 -20.37
C GLU A 371 16.60 1.94 -19.79
N TRP A 372 16.49 2.72 -18.71
CA TRP A 372 17.66 3.28 -18.03
C TRP A 372 18.53 2.19 -17.41
N ALA A 373 17.90 1.19 -16.79
CA ALA A 373 18.62 0.09 -16.15
C ALA A 373 19.37 -0.78 -17.18
N GLY A 374 18.75 -1.07 -18.33
CA GLY A 374 19.38 -1.86 -19.39
C GLY A 374 20.47 -1.12 -20.15
N SER A 375 20.29 0.19 -20.38
CA SER A 375 21.28 1.01 -21.08
C SER A 375 22.43 1.48 -20.20
N GLY A 376 22.25 1.48 -18.88
CA GLY A 376 23.17 2.09 -17.92
C GLY A 376 23.19 3.63 -17.96
N ASN A 377 22.36 4.25 -18.80
CA ASN A 377 22.35 5.68 -19.03
C ASN A 377 21.19 6.34 -18.28
N VAL A 378 21.42 6.67 -17.02
CA VAL A 378 20.46 7.43 -16.19
C VAL A 378 20.82 8.92 -16.27
N PRO A 379 19.90 9.80 -16.73
CA PRO A 379 20.13 11.24 -16.72
C PRO A 379 20.42 11.77 -15.31
N ALA A 380 21.34 12.73 -15.18
CA ALA A 380 21.77 13.26 -13.89
C ALA A 380 20.62 13.87 -13.07
N ASP A 381 19.65 14.50 -13.72
CA ASP A 381 18.45 15.07 -13.10
C ASP A 381 17.35 14.03 -12.80
N LYS A 382 17.57 12.76 -13.14
CA LYS A 382 16.61 11.65 -12.98
C LYS A 382 17.08 10.56 -12.02
N GLN A 383 18.21 10.74 -11.34
CA GLN A 383 18.76 9.73 -10.41
C GLN A 383 17.74 9.34 -9.32
N ASP A 384 17.13 10.32 -8.64
CA ASP A 384 16.14 10.03 -7.60
C ASP A 384 14.92 9.27 -8.15
N ALA A 385 14.50 9.59 -9.38
CA ALA A 385 13.39 8.89 -10.01
C ALA A 385 13.77 7.45 -10.35
N TYR A 386 14.99 7.24 -10.88
CA TYR A 386 15.53 5.92 -11.14
C TYR A 386 15.62 5.09 -9.85
N GLU A 387 16.21 5.62 -8.78
CA GLU A 387 16.32 4.95 -7.49
C GLU A 387 14.96 4.58 -6.89
N ARG A 388 13.99 5.49 -6.93
CA ARG A 388 12.62 5.20 -6.46
C ARG A 388 11.98 4.04 -7.22
N ASN A 389 12.10 4.01 -8.55
CA ASN A 389 11.54 2.92 -9.37
C ASN A 389 12.30 1.60 -9.13
N ARG A 390 13.64 1.65 -9.10
CA ARG A 390 14.52 0.53 -8.79
C ARG A 390 14.17 -0.11 -7.45
N ASN A 391 14.12 0.69 -6.39
CA ASN A 391 13.87 0.21 -5.04
C ASN A 391 12.49 -0.45 -4.94
N LEU A 392 11.46 0.18 -5.50
CA LEU A 392 10.12 -0.40 -5.47
C LEU A 392 10.04 -1.73 -6.25
N PHE A 393 10.65 -1.77 -7.44
CA PHE A 393 10.70 -2.98 -8.25
C PHE A 393 11.46 -4.11 -7.53
N TYR A 394 12.62 -3.79 -6.94
CA TYR A 394 13.46 -4.72 -6.20
C TYR A 394 12.75 -5.26 -4.94
N VAL A 395 12.06 -4.41 -4.18
CA VAL A 395 11.25 -4.83 -3.04
C VAL A 395 10.18 -5.82 -3.48
N ALA A 396 9.44 -5.50 -4.55
CA ALA A 396 8.38 -6.37 -5.06
C ALA A 396 8.93 -7.75 -5.50
N CYS A 397 10.07 -7.77 -6.18
CA CYS A 397 10.71 -9.01 -6.63
C CYS A 397 11.34 -9.84 -5.50
N SER A 398 11.65 -9.22 -4.34
CA SER A 398 12.30 -9.90 -3.19
C SER A 398 11.33 -10.41 -2.12
N ARG A 399 10.01 -10.17 -2.27
CA ARG A 399 8.98 -10.68 -1.36
C ARG A 399 8.68 -12.19 -1.47
N PRO A 400 8.66 -12.82 -2.66
CA PRO A 400 8.27 -14.22 -2.75
C PRO A 400 9.36 -15.16 -2.21
N THR A 401 8.90 -16.24 -1.59
CA THR A 401 9.74 -17.38 -1.21
C THR A 401 9.82 -18.40 -2.34
N THR A 402 8.71 -18.69 -3.02
CA THR A 402 8.61 -19.82 -3.98
C THR A 402 8.41 -19.36 -5.43
N ARG A 403 7.41 -18.52 -5.70
CA ARG A 403 7.05 -18.13 -7.08
C ARG A 403 6.84 -16.63 -7.23
N LEU A 404 7.43 -16.06 -8.27
CA LEU A 404 7.27 -14.67 -8.70
C LEU A 404 6.64 -14.62 -10.09
N ALA A 405 5.59 -13.82 -10.26
CA ALA A 405 5.03 -13.48 -11.56
C ALA A 405 4.86 -11.97 -11.67
N LEU A 406 5.38 -11.37 -12.74
CA LEU A 406 5.10 -9.97 -13.08
C LEU A 406 4.07 -9.91 -14.21
N LEU A 407 3.10 -9.00 -14.13
CA LEU A 407 2.17 -8.68 -15.21
C LEU A 407 2.25 -7.19 -15.52
N PHE A 408 2.81 -6.82 -16.68
CA PHE A 408 2.87 -5.46 -17.16
C PHE A 408 1.62 -5.10 -17.98
N THR A 409 0.75 -4.27 -17.43
CA THR A 409 -0.40 -3.70 -18.14
C THR A 409 0.02 -2.52 -19.01
N GLN A 410 1.09 -1.81 -18.62
CA GLN A 410 1.68 -0.79 -19.48
C GLN A 410 2.38 -1.39 -20.70
N LYS A 411 2.41 -0.66 -21.81
CA LYS A 411 3.25 -1.01 -22.95
C LYS A 411 4.71 -0.86 -22.55
N LEU A 412 5.51 -1.86 -22.88
CA LEU A 412 6.96 -1.84 -22.71
C LEU A 412 7.65 -1.54 -24.03
N SER A 413 8.74 -0.79 -23.98
CA SER A 413 9.64 -0.62 -25.12
C SER A 413 10.42 -1.90 -25.40
N GLN A 414 11.01 -1.99 -26.59
CA GLN A 414 11.89 -3.12 -26.93
C GLN A 414 13.11 -3.18 -26.00
N GLY A 415 13.66 -2.03 -25.62
CA GLY A 415 14.77 -1.96 -24.67
C GLY A 415 14.36 -2.51 -23.29
N SER A 416 13.17 -2.14 -22.81
CA SER A 416 12.64 -2.65 -21.55
C SER A 416 12.42 -4.15 -21.54
N ILE A 417 11.92 -4.72 -22.65
CA ILE A 417 11.77 -6.17 -22.80
C ILE A 417 13.15 -6.85 -22.76
N GLN A 418 14.15 -6.31 -23.46
CA GLN A 418 15.51 -6.85 -23.43
C GLN A 418 16.12 -6.81 -22.02
N THR A 419 15.88 -5.74 -21.25
CA THR A 419 16.26 -5.66 -19.83
C THR A 419 15.60 -6.75 -19.01
N LEU A 420 14.28 -6.96 -19.16
CA LEU A 420 13.58 -8.03 -18.46
C LEU A 420 14.13 -9.41 -18.86
N GLN A 421 14.44 -9.62 -20.13
CA GLN A 421 15.01 -10.89 -20.63
C GLN A 421 16.42 -11.14 -20.08
N SER A 422 17.22 -10.09 -19.86
CA SER A 422 18.53 -10.24 -19.23
C SER A 422 18.43 -10.56 -17.73
N TRP A 423 17.37 -10.09 -17.07
CA TRP A 423 17.14 -10.36 -15.64
C TRP A 423 16.47 -11.70 -15.35
N PHE A 424 15.40 -12.03 -16.08
CA PHE A 424 14.57 -13.22 -15.87
C PHE A 424 14.98 -14.40 -16.76
N GLY A 425 15.70 -14.14 -17.86
CA GLY A 425 15.93 -15.10 -18.93
C GLY A 425 14.89 -14.99 -20.05
N VAL A 426 15.31 -15.25 -21.29
CA VAL A 426 14.48 -15.05 -22.49
C VAL A 426 13.18 -15.86 -22.44
N GLU A 427 13.23 -17.11 -21.98
CA GLU A 427 12.07 -18.01 -21.91
C GLU A 427 11.06 -17.63 -20.81
N ALA A 428 11.53 -16.87 -19.80
CA ALA A 428 10.72 -16.43 -18.67
C ALA A 428 9.99 -15.10 -18.93
N VAL A 429 10.25 -14.44 -20.06
CA VAL A 429 9.58 -13.20 -20.47
C VAL A 429 8.65 -13.46 -21.65
N GLN A 430 7.33 -13.28 -21.44
CA GLN A 430 6.32 -13.70 -22.41
C GLN A 430 5.26 -12.61 -22.67
N GLY A 431 4.75 -12.58 -23.90
CA GLY A 431 3.54 -11.84 -24.20
C GLY A 431 2.31 -12.58 -23.64
N PHE A 432 1.49 -11.90 -22.84
CA PHE A 432 0.22 -12.43 -22.39
C PHE A 432 -0.91 -11.76 -23.19
N ASN A 433 -1.87 -12.55 -23.65
CA ASN A 433 -3.02 -12.14 -24.44
C ASN A 433 -4.27 -12.86 -23.94
N LEU A 434 -5.43 -12.23 -24.12
CA LEU A 434 -6.75 -12.79 -23.83
C LEU A 434 -7.27 -13.68 -24.96
#